data_AF-A0A520BDF4-F1
#
_entry.id   AF-A0A520BDF4-F1
#
_cell.length_a   1.000
_cell.length_b   1.000
_cell.length_c   1.000
_cell.angle_alpha   90.00
_cell.angle_beta   90.00
_cell.angle_gamma   90.00
#
_symmetry.space_group_name_H-M   'P 1'
#
loop_
_entity.id
_entity.type
_entity.pdbx_description
1 polymer ?
#
loop_
_entity_poly.entity_id
_entity_poly.type
_entity_poly.pdbx_seq_one_letter_code
_entity_poly.pdbx_strand_id
1 'polypeptide(L)'
;LINGTQALFGVKTQLQFGKLDVAAVFTQQKSQSKELQINNGAQQNEYRISGSEYEANRHYFLAKYFRDNYNRALANPPTVLSGIVITKIEVWITNKTGSTTDARDVLGFLDLGENTPYNTAQVAGGGSVLPSGFTNPTFPNQSNNLLANLPADARQTNSNSVISYFQANGATDNFAKLSYARKLTEREFNFQPQLGYISLNNPLNADEILAVSYRYTFNGVEYQVGELSTDVPFDQGTPKVLFAKLLKNETIKTNLPTWDLMMKNIYSIGGYQISNQNFKLDIFRIDDKTGIEMPLIREGSRTELKQYIALTNLDQLNQQKEKKPDGVFDFEYENKPFVTDQQLAQQNAFSNSNITGAS
;
A
#
# COMPACT_ATOMS: atom_id res chain seq x y z
N LEU A 1 12.87 25.49 39.23
CA LEU A 1 14.17 25.49 38.54
C LEU A 1 13.95 26.17 37.19
N ILE A 2 14.67 27.25 36.89
CA ILE A 2 14.52 28.01 35.63
C ILE A 2 15.37 27.32 34.56
N ASN A 3 14.74 26.86 33.47
CA ASN A 3 15.45 26.34 32.30
C ASN A 3 15.26 27.28 31.11
N GLY A 4 16.39 27.86 30.66
CA GLY A 4 16.74 27.99 29.24
C GLY A 4 16.00 29.02 28.39
N THR A 5 16.74 30.05 27.99
CA THR A 5 16.39 31.15 27.08
C THR A 5 15.71 30.72 25.78
N GLN A 6 14.47 31.20 25.60
CA GLN A 6 13.75 31.21 24.33
C GLN A 6 14.41 32.22 23.38
N ALA A 7 14.59 31.85 22.10
CA ALA A 7 15.03 32.79 21.07
C ALA A 7 13.90 33.79 20.79
N LEU A 8 13.92 34.92 21.47
CA LEU A 8 12.99 36.04 21.29
C LEU A 8 13.64 37.05 20.33
N PHE A 9 13.07 37.17 19.13
CA PHE A 9 13.36 38.31 18.27
C PHE A 9 12.52 39.51 18.76
N GLY A 10 13.18 40.63 19.02
CA GLY A 10 12.51 41.84 19.49
C GLY A 10 13.39 43.08 19.40
N VAL A 11 12.75 44.25 19.46
CA VAL A 11 13.42 45.55 19.51
C VAL A 11 13.41 46.02 20.96
N LYS A 12 14.60 46.30 21.50
CA LYS A 12 14.78 46.91 22.81
C LYS A 12 15.11 48.38 22.65
N THR A 13 14.40 49.24 23.35
CA THR A 13 14.67 50.67 23.43
C THR A 13 14.91 51.05 24.88
N GLN A 14 15.98 51.80 25.13
CA GLN A 14 16.29 52.35 26.45
C GLN A 14 16.35 53.87 26.33
N LEU A 15 15.60 54.56 27.17
CA LEU A 15 15.50 56.01 27.23
C LEU A 15 15.85 56.44 28.65
N GLN A 16 16.75 57.42 28.77
CA GLN A 16 17.15 57.99 30.07
C GLN A 16 16.72 59.45 30.13
N PHE A 17 15.92 59.79 31.15
CA PHE A 17 15.43 61.13 31.41
C PHE A 17 15.98 61.62 32.75
N GLY A 18 17.12 62.32 32.72
CA GLY A 18 17.81 62.78 33.92
C GLY A 18 18.32 61.61 34.76
N LYS A 19 17.71 61.37 35.93
CA LYS A 19 18.04 60.23 36.82
C LYS A 19 17.12 59.01 36.63
N LEU A 20 16.17 59.07 35.70
CA LEU A 20 15.21 58.00 35.47
C LEU A 20 15.57 57.21 34.19
N ASP A 21 15.76 55.91 34.34
CA ASP A 21 15.96 54.98 33.24
C ASP A 21 14.66 54.24 32.91
N VAL A 22 14.23 54.30 31.66
CA VAL A 22 13.06 53.58 31.14
C VAL A 22 13.50 52.63 30.03
N ALA A 23 13.26 51.34 30.22
CA ALA A 23 13.51 50.32 29.20
C ALA A 23 12.18 49.76 28.68
N ALA A 24 11.98 49.80 27.36
CA ALA A 24 10.86 49.17 26.67
C ALA A 24 11.38 48.03 25.78
N VAL A 25 10.71 46.89 25.82
CA VAL A 25 11.05 45.71 25.01
C VAL A 25 9.80 45.26 24.27
N PHE A 26 9.86 45.24 22.94
CA PHE A 26 8.82 44.68 22.07
C PHE A 26 9.36 43.40 21.43
N THR A 27 8.80 42.24 21.80
CA THR A 27 9.22 40.93 21.27
C THR A 27 8.07 40.25 20.55
N GLN A 28 8.39 39.53 19.47
CA GLN A 28 7.45 38.61 18.81
C GLN A 28 7.91 37.17 19.09
N GLN A 29 7.11 36.44 19.86
CA GLN A 29 7.34 35.03 20.17
C GLN A 29 6.99 34.18 18.94
N LYS A 30 8.01 33.59 18.29
CA LYS A 30 7.83 32.70 17.11
C LYS A 30 7.83 31.20 17.44
N SER A 31 7.91 30.80 18.70
CA SER A 31 7.95 29.38 19.08
C SER A 31 6.58 28.91 19.59
N GLN A 32 5.95 27.97 18.88
CA GLN A 32 4.86 27.16 19.40
C GLN A 32 5.42 26.25 20.50
N SER A 33 4.88 26.37 21.72
CA SER A 33 5.20 25.44 22.80
C SER A 33 4.64 24.06 22.43
N LYS A 34 5.48 23.11 22.07
CA LYS A 34 5.10 21.69 21.99
C LYS A 34 5.23 21.10 23.38
N GLU A 35 4.11 20.90 24.07
CA GLU A 35 4.07 20.24 25.36
C GLU A 35 4.11 18.73 25.13
N LEU A 36 5.27 18.10 25.33
CA LEU A 36 5.37 16.64 25.40
C LEU A 36 4.82 16.18 26.75
N GLN A 37 3.62 15.60 26.78
CA GLN A 37 3.11 14.89 27.95
C GLN A 37 3.66 13.47 27.96
N ILE A 38 4.55 13.21 28.93
CA ILE A 38 5.05 11.87 29.22
C ILE A 38 4.18 11.31 30.36
N ASN A 39 3.23 10.45 30.04
CA ASN A 39 2.39 9.76 31.02
C ASN A 39 2.87 8.31 31.15
N ASN A 40 3.29 7.91 32.36
CA ASN A 40 3.74 6.54 32.67
C ASN A 40 4.84 5.98 31.75
N GLY A 41 5.80 6.81 31.31
CA GLY A 41 6.92 6.39 30.46
C GLY A 41 6.57 6.22 28.97
N ALA A 42 5.31 6.44 28.58
CA ALA A 42 4.89 6.52 27.19
C ALA A 42 4.67 7.99 26.78
N GLN A 43 5.14 8.35 25.59
CA GLN A 43 4.88 9.66 24.99
C GLN A 43 3.47 9.67 24.41
N GLN A 44 2.63 10.62 24.85
CA GLN A 44 1.35 10.89 24.20
C GLN A 44 1.55 11.97 23.15
N ASN A 45 1.13 11.68 21.92
CA ASN A 45 1.18 12.61 20.81
C ASN A 45 -0.22 12.80 20.24
N GLU A 46 -0.62 14.05 20.07
CA GLU A 46 -1.77 14.39 19.24
C GLU A 46 -1.34 14.41 17.78
N TYR A 47 -2.20 13.90 16.90
CA TYR A 47 -2.00 13.90 15.46
C TYR A 47 -3.24 14.46 14.78
N ARG A 48 -3.02 15.15 13.67
CA ARG A 48 -4.07 15.71 12.82
C ARG A 48 -3.66 15.53 11.39
N ILE A 49 -4.48 14.80 10.64
CA ILE A 49 -4.19 14.38 9.27
C ILE A 49 -5.39 14.72 8.42
N SER A 50 -5.16 15.40 7.30
CA SER A 50 -6.19 15.64 6.31
C SER A 50 -6.51 14.34 5.56
N GLY A 51 -7.76 14.16 5.13
CA GLY A 51 -8.15 13.02 4.29
C GLY A 51 -7.40 12.94 2.95
N SER A 52 -6.74 14.03 2.53
CA SER A 52 -5.87 14.04 1.35
C SER A 52 -4.43 13.58 1.61
N GLU A 53 -4.02 13.44 2.88
CA GLU A 53 -2.64 13.15 3.30
C GLU A 53 -2.38 11.65 3.52
N TYR A 54 -2.95 10.81 2.65
CA TYR A 54 -2.62 9.39 2.62
C TYR A 54 -1.17 9.16 2.15
N GLU A 55 -0.59 8.00 2.48
CA GLU A 55 0.76 7.62 2.06
C GLU A 55 0.82 7.24 0.57
N ALA A 56 1.01 8.25 -0.28
CA ALA A 56 1.12 8.09 -1.72
C ALA A 56 2.37 7.30 -2.14
N ASN A 57 2.28 6.63 -3.30
CA ASN A 57 3.37 5.87 -3.93
C ASN A 57 3.98 4.73 -3.10
N ARG A 58 3.30 4.28 -2.05
CA ARG A 58 3.83 3.30 -1.08
C ARG A 58 3.07 1.99 -1.02
N HIS A 59 1.75 2.04 -1.18
CA HIS A 59 0.86 0.90 -0.95
C HIS A 59 0.08 0.54 -2.22
N TYR A 60 0.11 -0.74 -2.60
CA TYR A 60 -0.49 -1.20 -3.85
C TYR A 60 -1.18 -2.55 -3.70
N PHE A 61 -2.41 -2.66 -4.17
CA PHE A 61 -3.06 -3.94 -4.42
C PHE A 61 -2.33 -4.70 -5.53
N LEU A 62 -2.25 -6.03 -5.42
CA LEU A 62 -1.54 -6.87 -6.38
C LEU A 62 -2.29 -7.03 -7.72
N ALA A 63 -3.61 -6.84 -7.72
CA ALA A 63 -4.51 -6.95 -8.87
C ALA A 63 -5.86 -6.29 -8.54
N LYS A 64 -6.69 -5.99 -9.55
CA LYS A 64 -8.04 -5.40 -9.30
C LYS A 64 -8.90 -6.33 -8.45
N TYR A 65 -8.77 -7.64 -8.60
CA TYR A 65 -9.46 -8.61 -7.76
C TYR A 65 -9.27 -8.30 -6.27
N PHE A 66 -8.05 -8.02 -5.82
CA PHE A 66 -7.79 -7.72 -4.41
C PHE A 66 -8.42 -6.39 -3.97
N ARG A 67 -8.27 -5.36 -4.79
CA ARG A 67 -8.89 -4.04 -4.57
C ARG A 67 -10.41 -4.16 -4.42
N ASP A 68 -11.06 -4.79 -5.38
CA ASP A 68 -12.52 -4.85 -5.47
C ASP A 68 -13.12 -5.75 -4.37
N ASN A 69 -12.31 -6.66 -3.80
CA ASN A 69 -12.71 -7.53 -2.70
C ASN A 69 -12.28 -7.04 -1.31
N TYR A 70 -11.45 -6.00 -1.21
CA TYR A 70 -10.86 -5.55 0.05
C TYR A 70 -11.90 -5.22 1.12
N ASN A 71 -12.87 -4.36 0.78
CA ASN A 71 -13.93 -3.96 1.71
C ASN A 71 -14.82 -5.14 2.14
N ARG A 72 -15.07 -6.08 1.23
CA ARG A 72 -15.86 -7.28 1.53
C ARG A 72 -15.10 -8.23 2.46
N ALA A 73 -13.79 -8.39 2.25
CA ALA A 73 -12.94 -9.20 3.10
C ALA A 73 -12.84 -8.64 4.52
N LEU A 74 -13.02 -7.33 4.71
CA LEU A 74 -12.96 -6.65 6.02
C LEU A 74 -14.34 -6.35 6.63
N ALA A 75 -15.43 -6.90 6.07
CA ALA A 75 -16.80 -6.60 6.52
C ALA A 75 -17.20 -7.21 7.89
N ASN A 76 -16.33 -8.03 8.49
CA ASN A 76 -16.59 -8.68 9.77
C ASN A 76 -15.36 -8.68 10.68
N PRO A 77 -14.92 -7.51 11.17
CA PRO A 77 -13.79 -7.41 12.07
C PRO A 77 -14.00 -8.25 13.35
N PRO A 78 -12.95 -8.84 13.92
CA PRO A 78 -11.54 -8.75 13.50
C PRO A 78 -11.15 -9.79 12.43
N THR A 79 -12.10 -10.58 11.91
CA THR A 79 -11.80 -11.70 10.99
C THR A 79 -11.73 -11.24 9.54
N VAL A 80 -10.65 -11.58 8.85
CA VAL A 80 -10.52 -11.37 7.40
C VAL A 80 -11.24 -12.49 6.64
N LEU A 81 -12.27 -12.13 5.89
CA LEU A 81 -13.08 -13.03 5.06
C LEU A 81 -12.45 -13.23 3.68
N SER A 82 -11.30 -13.91 3.64
CA SER A 82 -10.59 -14.25 2.40
C SER A 82 -10.10 -15.69 2.43
N GLY A 83 -10.37 -16.42 1.34
CA GLY A 83 -9.79 -17.75 1.11
C GLY A 83 -8.42 -17.71 0.44
N ILE A 84 -7.88 -16.52 0.17
CA ILE A 84 -6.57 -16.34 -0.46
C ILE A 84 -5.47 -16.37 0.59
N VAL A 85 -4.36 -17.02 0.25
CA VAL A 85 -3.09 -16.87 0.97
C VAL A 85 -1.97 -16.72 -0.05
N ILE A 86 -1.39 -15.51 -0.17
CA ILE A 86 -0.16 -15.31 -0.94
C ILE A 86 0.98 -16.13 -0.27
N THR A 87 1.61 -17.00 -1.05
CA THR A 87 2.64 -17.94 -0.57
C THR A 87 4.06 -17.52 -0.95
N LYS A 88 4.21 -16.76 -2.04
CA LYS A 88 5.49 -16.21 -2.52
C LYS A 88 5.24 -14.91 -3.27
N ILE A 89 6.17 -13.96 -3.16
CA ILE A 89 6.13 -12.71 -3.92
C ILE A 89 7.55 -12.22 -4.25
N GLU A 90 7.73 -11.75 -5.49
CA GLU A 90 8.88 -10.98 -5.91
C GLU A 90 8.42 -9.60 -6.37
N VAL A 91 9.11 -8.57 -5.88
CA VAL A 91 8.82 -7.17 -6.21
C VAL A 91 10.01 -6.60 -6.96
N TRP A 92 9.74 -5.99 -8.11
CA TRP A 92 10.72 -5.47 -9.03
C TRP A 92 10.50 -3.98 -9.23
N ILE A 93 11.57 -3.19 -9.08
CA ILE A 93 11.54 -1.75 -9.31
C ILE A 93 12.61 -1.29 -10.29
N THR A 94 12.44 -0.07 -10.81
CA THR A 94 13.48 0.59 -11.63
C THR A 94 14.80 0.65 -10.85
N ASN A 95 15.89 0.29 -11.51
CA ASN A 95 17.21 0.29 -10.90
C ASN A 95 17.94 1.61 -11.17
N LYS A 96 17.89 2.54 -10.21
CA LYS A 96 18.53 3.87 -10.34
C LYS A 96 20.01 3.88 -9.98
N THR A 97 20.49 2.88 -9.25
CA THR A 97 21.86 2.83 -8.72
C THR A 97 22.79 1.96 -9.57
N GLY A 98 22.27 1.27 -10.59
CA GLY A 98 23.05 0.40 -11.47
C GLY A 98 23.51 -0.90 -10.81
N SER A 99 22.86 -1.33 -9.72
CA SER A 99 23.21 -2.58 -9.04
C SER A 99 22.86 -3.78 -9.91
N THR A 100 23.81 -4.65 -10.22
CA THR A 100 23.56 -5.85 -11.04
C THR A 100 23.26 -7.12 -10.23
N THR A 101 23.27 -7.04 -8.90
CA THR A 101 23.00 -8.18 -8.02
C THR A 101 21.56 -8.63 -8.17
N ASP A 102 21.36 -9.89 -8.57
CA ASP A 102 20.06 -10.51 -8.87
C ASP A 102 19.17 -9.69 -9.82
N ALA A 103 19.80 -8.84 -10.64
CA ALA A 103 19.09 -8.00 -11.59
C ALA A 103 18.55 -8.83 -12.76
N ARG A 104 17.32 -8.54 -13.17
CA ARG A 104 16.66 -9.20 -14.31
C ARG A 104 15.98 -8.17 -15.18
N ASP A 105 15.93 -8.42 -16.48
CA ASP A 105 15.00 -7.66 -17.31
C ASP A 105 13.57 -8.14 -17.02
N VAL A 106 12.68 -7.19 -16.75
CA VAL A 106 11.29 -7.45 -16.40
C VAL A 106 10.38 -6.71 -17.36
N LEU A 107 9.37 -7.40 -17.85
CA LEU A 107 8.30 -6.84 -18.66
C LEU A 107 7.01 -6.91 -17.85
N GLY A 108 6.64 -5.78 -17.25
CA GLY A 108 5.43 -5.62 -16.45
C GLY A 108 4.24 -5.31 -17.36
N PHE A 109 3.13 -6.03 -17.21
CA PHE A 109 1.90 -5.80 -17.97
C PHE A 109 0.77 -5.30 -17.08
N LEU A 110 0.01 -4.34 -17.59
CA LEU A 110 -1.16 -3.77 -16.94
C LEU A 110 -2.24 -4.84 -16.71
N ASP A 111 -2.51 -5.66 -17.73
CA ASP A 111 -3.63 -6.61 -17.72
C ASP A 111 -3.25 -8.03 -17.32
N LEU A 112 -2.00 -8.33 -16.96
CA LEU A 112 -1.64 -9.68 -16.53
C LEU A 112 -2.48 -10.10 -15.30
N GLY A 113 -3.09 -11.29 -15.38
CA GLY A 113 -3.94 -11.82 -14.31
C GLY A 113 -5.28 -11.10 -14.11
N GLU A 114 -5.68 -10.18 -14.99
CA GLU A 114 -6.97 -9.49 -14.88
C GLU A 114 -8.08 -10.23 -15.63
N ASN A 115 -9.11 -10.68 -14.92
CA ASN A 115 -10.28 -11.31 -15.57
C ASN A 115 -11.06 -10.31 -16.44
N THR A 116 -11.01 -9.03 -16.09
CA THR A 116 -11.64 -7.94 -16.85
C THR A 116 -10.53 -6.98 -17.31
N PRO A 117 -9.88 -7.27 -18.46
CA PRO A 117 -8.75 -6.48 -18.94
C PRO A 117 -9.18 -5.05 -19.29
N TYR A 118 -8.26 -4.10 -19.15
CA TYR A 118 -8.43 -2.72 -19.59
C TYR A 118 -8.37 -2.62 -21.12
N ASN A 119 -7.39 -3.26 -21.74
CA ASN A 119 -7.24 -3.31 -23.19
C ASN A 119 -8.08 -4.43 -23.81
N THR A 120 -9.40 -4.21 -23.79
CA THR A 120 -10.38 -5.14 -24.35
C THR A 120 -10.29 -5.31 -25.88
N ALA A 121 -9.58 -4.42 -26.59
CA ALA A 121 -9.39 -4.50 -28.03
C ALA A 121 -8.43 -5.63 -28.45
N GLN A 122 -7.50 -6.02 -27.56
CA GLN A 122 -6.47 -7.03 -27.86
C GLN A 122 -6.44 -8.20 -26.87
N VAL A 123 -7.01 -7.98 -25.69
CA VAL A 123 -7.03 -8.97 -24.61
C VAL A 123 -8.48 -9.30 -24.28
N ALA A 124 -8.83 -10.56 -24.45
CA ALA A 124 -10.10 -11.11 -24.00
C ALA A 124 -9.93 -11.73 -22.61
N GLY A 125 -10.77 -11.29 -21.68
CA GLY A 125 -10.89 -11.85 -20.34
C GLY A 125 -11.90 -13.00 -20.25
N GLY A 126 -12.30 -13.35 -19.04
CA GLY A 126 -13.36 -14.33 -18.78
C GLY A 126 -12.90 -15.77 -18.55
N GLY A 127 -11.59 -16.02 -18.41
CA GLY A 127 -11.06 -17.36 -18.12
C GLY A 127 -11.25 -17.75 -16.66
N SER A 128 -10.37 -17.26 -15.79
CA SER A 128 -10.46 -17.38 -14.33
C SER A 128 -10.84 -16.04 -13.70
N VAL A 129 -11.88 -16.06 -12.84
CA VAL A 129 -12.28 -14.91 -12.00
C VAL A 129 -11.18 -14.52 -11.02
N LEU A 130 -10.43 -15.51 -10.54
CA LEU A 130 -9.27 -15.33 -9.68
C LEU A 130 -8.03 -14.97 -10.53
N PRO A 131 -7.14 -14.08 -10.06
CA PRO A 131 -5.95 -13.70 -10.82
C PRO A 131 -5.03 -14.87 -11.19
N SER A 132 -4.95 -15.19 -12.47
CA SER A 132 -4.05 -16.22 -13.00
C SER A 132 -3.43 -15.73 -14.31
N GLY A 133 -2.11 -15.81 -14.42
CA GLY A 133 -1.36 -15.32 -15.58
C GLY A 133 -1.11 -16.36 -16.66
N PHE A 134 -1.12 -17.66 -16.32
CA PHE A 134 -0.53 -18.69 -17.18
C PHE A 134 -1.46 -19.88 -17.41
N THR A 135 -1.30 -20.52 -18.56
CA THR A 135 -1.82 -21.86 -18.82
C THR A 135 -0.75 -22.86 -18.39
N ASN A 136 -0.97 -23.60 -17.30
CA ASN A 136 -0.05 -24.64 -16.84
C ASN A 136 -0.87 -25.82 -16.30
N PRO A 137 -0.51 -27.09 -16.54
CA PRO A 137 -1.13 -28.23 -15.88
C PRO A 137 -1.24 -28.12 -14.35
N THR A 138 -0.34 -27.38 -13.71
CA THR A 138 -0.29 -27.20 -12.25
C THR A 138 -1.11 -26.01 -11.74
N PHE A 139 -1.52 -25.08 -12.62
CA PHE A 139 -2.26 -23.88 -12.25
C PHE A 139 -3.60 -23.81 -12.98
N PRO A 140 -4.64 -23.21 -12.37
CA PRO A 140 -5.88 -22.94 -13.07
C PRO A 140 -5.66 -22.05 -14.30
N ASN A 141 -6.57 -22.18 -15.26
CA ASN A 141 -6.56 -21.40 -16.49
C ASN A 141 -6.34 -19.90 -16.22
N GLN A 142 -5.55 -19.27 -17.08
CA GLN A 142 -5.30 -17.85 -17.09
C GLN A 142 -6.61 -17.03 -17.09
N SER A 143 -6.60 -15.89 -16.42
CA SER A 143 -7.74 -14.96 -16.34
C SER A 143 -8.10 -14.35 -17.68
N ASN A 144 -7.10 -14.16 -18.54
CA ASN A 144 -7.25 -13.60 -19.88
C ASN A 144 -6.22 -14.20 -20.84
N ASN A 145 -6.37 -13.92 -22.14
CA ASN A 145 -5.49 -14.45 -23.19
C ASN A 145 -4.25 -13.58 -23.50
N LEU A 146 -3.88 -12.61 -22.64
CA LEU A 146 -2.78 -11.67 -22.92
C LEU A 146 -1.50 -12.39 -23.35
N LEU A 147 -1.01 -13.34 -22.52
CA LEU A 147 0.24 -14.03 -22.81
C LEU A 147 0.17 -14.96 -24.03
N ALA A 148 -1.02 -15.47 -24.36
CA ALA A 148 -1.22 -16.32 -25.53
C ALA A 148 -1.20 -15.51 -26.85
N ASN A 149 -1.59 -14.24 -26.79
CA ASN A 149 -1.62 -13.35 -27.95
C ASN A 149 -0.31 -12.59 -28.18
N LEU A 150 0.58 -12.55 -27.18
CA LEU A 150 1.86 -11.86 -27.30
C LEU A 150 2.75 -12.49 -28.39
N PRO A 151 3.47 -11.67 -29.18
CA PRO A 151 4.50 -12.17 -30.08
C PRO A 151 5.55 -12.98 -29.32
N ALA A 152 5.95 -14.15 -29.85
CA ALA A 152 6.89 -15.04 -29.17
C ALA A 152 8.26 -14.39 -28.85
N ASP A 153 8.69 -13.45 -29.69
CA ASP A 153 9.92 -12.69 -29.54
C ASP A 153 9.83 -11.59 -28.45
N ALA A 154 8.63 -11.23 -27.96
CA ALA A 154 8.46 -10.30 -26.83
C ALA A 154 9.14 -10.82 -25.54
N ARG A 155 9.46 -12.11 -25.51
CA ARG A 155 10.25 -12.77 -24.47
C ARG A 155 11.72 -12.32 -24.44
N GLN A 156 12.27 -11.87 -25.55
CA GLN A 156 13.69 -11.53 -25.68
C GLN A 156 13.96 -10.13 -25.12
N THR A 157 15.02 -9.98 -24.31
CA THR A 157 15.40 -8.71 -23.68
C THR A 157 15.49 -7.54 -24.65
N ASN A 158 16.00 -7.76 -25.86
CA ASN A 158 16.25 -6.74 -26.88
C ASN A 158 15.13 -6.61 -27.92
N SER A 159 14.02 -7.33 -27.77
CA SER A 159 12.89 -7.23 -28.70
C SER A 159 12.08 -5.94 -28.48
N ASN A 160 11.57 -5.41 -29.60
CA ASN A 160 10.62 -4.30 -29.66
C ASN A 160 9.21 -4.76 -30.08
N SER A 161 8.96 -6.07 -30.20
CA SER A 161 7.67 -6.56 -30.69
C SER A 161 6.50 -6.26 -29.75
N VAL A 162 6.75 -6.17 -28.43
CA VAL A 162 5.73 -5.75 -27.47
C VAL A 162 5.25 -4.31 -27.70
N ILE A 163 6.13 -3.41 -28.13
CA ILE A 163 5.76 -2.04 -28.51
C ILE A 163 4.82 -2.09 -29.71
N SER A 164 5.21 -2.85 -30.74
CA SER A 164 4.42 -3.01 -31.97
C SER A 164 3.06 -3.65 -31.70
N TYR A 165 3.00 -4.63 -30.79
CA TYR A 165 1.76 -5.28 -30.37
C TYR A 165 0.78 -4.27 -29.77
N PHE A 166 1.21 -3.41 -28.85
CA PHE A 166 0.31 -2.46 -28.18
C PHE A 166 0.13 -1.12 -28.91
N GLN A 167 0.83 -0.89 -30.02
CA GLN A 167 0.91 0.41 -30.71
C GLN A 167 -0.46 1.05 -31.00
N ALA A 168 -1.44 0.24 -31.41
CA ALA A 168 -2.78 0.72 -31.78
C ALA A 168 -3.71 0.97 -30.58
N ASN A 169 -3.35 0.51 -29.37
CA ASN A 169 -4.27 0.44 -28.23
C ASN A 169 -3.65 0.99 -26.94
N GLY A 170 -3.05 2.19 -27.01
CA GLY A 170 -2.46 2.88 -25.86
C GLY A 170 -0.97 2.63 -25.66
N ALA A 171 -0.32 1.82 -26.51
CA ALA A 171 1.12 1.61 -26.55
C ALA A 171 1.73 1.35 -25.15
N THR A 172 2.56 2.25 -24.66
CA THR A 172 3.28 2.17 -23.37
C THR A 172 2.38 2.29 -22.14
N ASP A 173 1.07 2.51 -22.31
CA ASP A 173 0.11 2.45 -21.19
C ASP A 173 -0.16 1.02 -20.73
N ASN A 174 0.04 0.03 -21.61
CA ASN A 174 -0.30 -1.37 -21.34
C ASN A 174 0.83 -2.16 -20.68
N PHE A 175 2.06 -1.66 -20.74
CA PHE A 175 3.23 -2.37 -20.25
C PHE A 175 4.35 -1.41 -19.87
N ALA A 176 5.29 -1.90 -19.09
CA ALA A 176 6.53 -1.21 -18.77
C ALA A 176 7.69 -2.19 -18.87
N LYS A 177 8.81 -1.73 -19.44
CA LYS A 177 10.05 -2.51 -19.55
C LYS A 177 11.05 -1.99 -18.52
N LEU A 178 11.46 -2.86 -17.60
CA LEU A 178 12.50 -2.57 -16.63
C LEU A 178 13.76 -3.32 -17.04
N SER A 179 14.73 -2.61 -17.61
CA SER A 179 16.05 -3.18 -17.91
C SER A 179 16.89 -3.23 -16.64
N TYR A 180 17.53 -4.37 -16.38
CA TYR A 180 18.28 -4.61 -15.13
C TYR A 180 17.48 -4.23 -13.87
N ALA A 181 16.20 -4.62 -13.81
CA ALA A 181 15.32 -4.31 -12.70
C ALA A 181 15.91 -4.81 -11.38
N ARG A 182 15.72 -4.01 -10.33
CA ARG A 182 16.17 -4.38 -8.98
C ARG A 182 15.07 -5.17 -8.29
N LYS A 183 15.40 -6.39 -7.85
CA LYS A 183 14.56 -7.16 -6.95
C LYS A 183 14.62 -6.54 -5.55
N LEU A 184 13.47 -6.21 -4.97
CA LEU A 184 13.41 -5.82 -3.56
C LEU A 184 13.57 -7.04 -2.67
N THR A 185 14.32 -6.88 -1.60
CA THR A 185 14.43 -7.88 -0.54
C THR A 185 13.23 -7.82 0.40
N GLU A 186 12.97 -8.90 1.13
CA GLU A 186 11.91 -8.98 2.16
C GLU A 186 12.04 -7.92 3.27
N ARG A 187 13.19 -7.23 3.38
CA ARG A 187 13.41 -6.14 4.34
C ARG A 187 13.04 -4.77 3.80
N GLU A 188 12.65 -4.66 2.54
CA GLU A 188 12.36 -3.40 1.86
C GLU A 188 10.87 -3.19 1.61
N PHE A 189 10.06 -4.23 1.78
CA PHE A 189 8.63 -4.17 1.68
C PHE A 189 7.98 -5.21 2.58
N ASN A 190 6.68 -5.08 2.69
CA ASN A 190 5.78 -5.85 3.52
C ASN A 190 4.54 -6.19 2.66
N PHE A 191 3.85 -7.30 2.90
CA PHE A 191 2.63 -7.64 2.15
C PHE A 191 1.60 -8.39 3.01
N GLN A 192 0.32 -8.14 2.74
CA GLN A 192 -0.77 -8.81 3.47
C GLN A 192 -1.26 -10.03 2.66
N PRO A 193 -0.89 -11.26 3.05
CA PRO A 193 -1.19 -12.47 2.27
C PRO A 193 -2.68 -12.75 2.04
N GLN A 194 -3.57 -12.31 2.91
CA GLN A 194 -5.01 -12.56 2.75
C GLN A 194 -5.74 -11.47 1.95
N LEU A 195 -5.24 -10.23 1.99
CA LEU A 195 -5.87 -9.07 1.34
C LEU A 195 -5.19 -8.70 0.01
N GLY A 196 -3.99 -9.23 -0.26
CA GLY A 196 -3.29 -9.07 -1.52
C GLY A 196 -2.89 -7.63 -1.84
N TYR A 197 -2.17 -6.99 -0.93
CA TYR A 197 -1.48 -5.72 -1.17
C TYR A 197 -0.05 -5.75 -0.62
N ILE A 198 0.80 -4.90 -1.17
CA ILE A 198 2.15 -4.62 -0.67
C ILE A 198 2.25 -3.21 -0.10
N SER A 199 3.17 -3.04 0.83
CA SER A 199 3.56 -1.79 1.48
C SER A 199 5.07 -1.67 1.41
N LEU A 200 5.57 -0.72 0.64
CA LEU A 200 7.01 -0.47 0.54
C LEU A 200 7.50 0.26 1.80
N ASN A 201 8.71 0.00 2.26
CA ASN A 201 9.24 0.70 3.44
C ASN A 201 9.50 2.17 3.15
N ASN A 202 9.90 2.47 1.91
CA ASN A 202 10.06 3.83 1.39
C ASN A 202 9.11 4.03 0.20
N PRO A 203 8.48 5.21 0.06
CA PRO A 203 7.69 5.52 -1.12
C PRO A 203 8.56 5.53 -2.38
N LEU A 204 7.98 5.14 -3.51
CA LEU A 204 8.67 5.20 -4.80
C LEU A 204 8.84 6.64 -5.27
N ASN A 205 9.95 6.87 -5.97
CA ASN A 205 10.13 8.09 -6.74
C ASN A 205 9.08 8.17 -7.86
N ALA A 206 8.76 9.40 -8.29
CA ALA A 206 7.73 9.63 -9.29
C ALA A 206 8.00 8.86 -10.61
N ASP A 207 9.27 8.71 -10.99
CA ASP A 207 9.75 8.06 -12.22
C ASP A 207 10.01 6.54 -12.08
N GLU A 208 9.80 5.96 -10.89
CA GLU A 208 10.05 4.53 -10.67
C GLU A 208 8.85 3.67 -11.09
N ILE A 209 9.15 2.57 -11.78
CA ILE A 209 8.19 1.55 -12.16
C ILE A 209 8.14 0.49 -11.04
N LEU A 210 6.95 -0.06 -10.79
CA LEU A 210 6.73 -1.14 -9.84
C LEU A 210 6.03 -2.31 -10.53
N ALA A 211 6.65 -3.48 -10.51
CA ALA A 211 6.06 -4.71 -11.00
C ALA A 211 6.20 -5.84 -9.96
N VAL A 212 5.28 -6.79 -9.99
CA VAL A 212 5.25 -7.92 -9.05
C VAL A 212 5.00 -9.25 -9.76
N SER A 213 5.58 -10.31 -9.22
CA SER A 213 5.23 -11.70 -9.54
C SER A 213 4.90 -12.41 -8.24
N TYR A 214 3.83 -13.19 -8.19
CA TYR A 214 3.41 -13.85 -6.95
C TYR A 214 2.70 -15.17 -7.20
N ARG A 215 2.76 -16.03 -6.19
CA ARG A 215 1.96 -17.26 -6.07
C ARG A 215 1.07 -17.18 -4.86
N TYR A 216 -0.09 -17.82 -4.96
CA TYR A 216 -1.03 -17.88 -3.86
C TYR A 216 -1.87 -19.14 -3.93
N THR A 217 -2.51 -19.49 -2.83
CA THR A 217 -3.51 -20.55 -2.81
C THR A 217 -4.90 -19.98 -2.59
N PHE A 218 -5.89 -20.61 -3.21
CA PHE A 218 -7.30 -20.41 -2.92
C PHE A 218 -7.94 -21.78 -2.72
N ASN A 219 -8.43 -22.05 -1.51
CA ASN A 219 -9.02 -23.34 -1.14
C ASN A 219 -8.12 -24.55 -1.53
N GLY A 220 -6.81 -24.43 -1.30
CA GLY A 220 -5.83 -25.49 -1.59
C GLY A 220 -5.35 -25.57 -3.05
N VAL A 221 -5.92 -24.80 -3.97
CA VAL A 221 -5.47 -24.73 -5.37
C VAL A 221 -4.47 -23.58 -5.52
N GLU A 222 -3.31 -23.84 -6.12
CA GLU A 222 -2.28 -22.83 -6.36
C GLU A 222 -2.56 -22.03 -7.64
N TYR A 223 -2.32 -20.72 -7.59
CA TYR A 223 -2.44 -19.78 -8.69
C TYR A 223 -1.16 -18.96 -8.79
N GLN A 224 -0.84 -18.48 -10.00
CA GLN A 224 0.36 -17.69 -10.25
C GLN A 224 0.06 -16.51 -11.18
N VAL A 225 0.61 -15.35 -10.83
CA VAL A 225 0.61 -14.14 -11.66
C VAL A 225 2.04 -13.62 -11.78
N GLY A 226 2.51 -13.44 -13.00
CA GLY A 226 3.93 -13.17 -13.27
C GLY A 226 4.85 -14.39 -13.04
N GLU A 227 6.06 -14.34 -13.56
CA GLU A 227 7.09 -15.37 -13.40
C GLU A 227 8.01 -15.00 -12.25
N LEU A 228 8.28 -15.97 -11.37
CA LEU A 228 9.33 -15.82 -10.37
C LEU A 228 10.68 -16.04 -11.04
N SER A 229 11.74 -15.45 -10.48
CA SER A 229 13.11 -15.61 -10.99
C SER A 229 13.56 -17.09 -11.02
N THR A 230 12.98 -17.94 -10.17
CA THR A 230 13.20 -19.39 -10.14
C THR A 230 12.49 -20.16 -11.26
N ASP A 231 11.44 -19.58 -11.84
CA ASP A 231 10.66 -20.24 -12.90
C ASP A 231 11.33 -20.13 -14.26
N VAL A 232 12.07 -19.02 -14.46
CA VAL A 232 12.83 -18.75 -15.69
C VAL A 232 14.28 -18.46 -15.32
N PRO A 233 15.16 -19.47 -15.34
CA PRO A 233 16.59 -19.31 -15.09
C PRO A 233 17.21 -18.27 -16.02
N PHE A 234 18.22 -17.56 -15.53
CA PHE A 234 18.98 -16.64 -16.34
C PHE A 234 19.92 -17.40 -17.29
N ASP A 235 19.84 -17.08 -18.58
CA ASP A 235 20.72 -17.61 -19.62
C ASP A 235 21.35 -16.43 -20.39
N GLN A 236 22.67 -16.32 -20.33
CA GLN A 236 23.42 -15.24 -20.97
C GLN A 236 23.41 -15.36 -22.51
N GLY A 237 23.31 -16.58 -23.05
CA GLY A 237 23.28 -16.80 -24.50
C GLY A 237 21.93 -16.43 -25.12
N THR A 238 20.85 -16.52 -24.34
CA THR A 238 19.50 -16.13 -24.76
C THR A 238 18.80 -15.35 -23.62
N PRO A 239 19.13 -14.07 -23.43
CA PRO A 239 18.57 -13.28 -22.34
C PRO A 239 17.07 -13.09 -22.53
N LYS A 240 16.30 -13.52 -21.52
CA LYS A 240 14.83 -13.46 -21.50
C LYS A 240 14.35 -12.53 -20.39
N VAL A 241 13.30 -11.78 -20.70
CA VAL A 241 12.57 -11.01 -19.70
C VAL A 241 11.70 -11.91 -18.84
N LEU A 242 11.53 -11.55 -17.57
CA LEU A 242 10.47 -12.07 -16.71
C LEU A 242 9.18 -11.31 -16.98
N PHE A 243 8.08 -12.03 -17.19
CA PHE A 243 6.76 -11.41 -17.27
C PHE A 243 6.24 -11.13 -15.87
N ALA A 244 5.76 -9.93 -15.60
CA ALA A 244 5.28 -9.52 -14.29
C ALA A 244 3.98 -8.70 -14.39
N LYS A 245 3.29 -8.55 -13.27
CA LYS A 245 2.14 -7.66 -13.14
C LYS A 245 2.62 -6.24 -12.85
N LEU A 246 2.20 -5.27 -13.67
CA LEU A 246 2.49 -3.85 -13.46
C LEU A 246 1.55 -3.24 -12.40
N LEU A 247 2.12 -2.64 -11.36
CA LEU A 247 1.37 -1.94 -10.31
C LEU A 247 1.47 -0.41 -10.41
N LYS A 248 2.63 0.11 -10.86
CA LYS A 248 2.85 1.53 -11.15
C LYS A 248 3.73 1.67 -12.39
N ASN A 249 3.35 2.58 -13.28
CA ASN A 249 4.16 2.97 -14.45
C ASN A 249 5.04 4.20 -14.13
N GLU A 250 5.97 4.52 -15.03
CA GLU A 250 6.90 5.65 -14.90
C GLU A 250 6.17 7.00 -14.81
N THR A 251 5.04 7.13 -15.53
CA THR A 251 4.14 8.28 -15.44
C THR A 251 2.80 7.83 -14.87
N ILE A 252 2.34 8.52 -13.83
CA ILE A 252 1.03 8.26 -13.25
C ILE A 252 -0.05 8.86 -14.15
N LYS A 253 -0.98 8.03 -14.59
CA LYS A 253 -2.17 8.41 -15.36
C LYS A 253 -3.42 7.97 -14.62
N THR A 254 -4.26 8.91 -14.21
CA THR A 254 -5.43 8.64 -13.36
C THR A 254 -6.55 7.87 -14.06
N ASN A 255 -6.53 7.82 -15.40
CA ASN A 255 -7.45 7.05 -16.23
C ASN A 255 -7.00 5.59 -16.45
N LEU A 256 -5.81 5.21 -15.96
CA LEU A 256 -5.31 3.83 -16.05
C LEU A 256 -5.60 3.05 -14.75
N PRO A 257 -5.82 1.72 -14.84
CA PRO A 257 -6.05 0.87 -13.68
C PRO A 257 -4.97 0.89 -12.60
N THR A 258 -3.71 1.18 -12.94
CA THR A 258 -2.61 1.28 -11.97
C THR A 258 -2.88 2.39 -10.94
N TRP A 259 -3.60 3.45 -11.32
CA TRP A 259 -4.08 4.47 -10.38
C TRP A 259 -4.99 3.87 -9.31
N ASP A 260 -5.86 2.95 -9.70
CA ASP A 260 -6.80 2.27 -8.82
C ASP A 260 -6.13 1.21 -7.93
N LEU A 261 -5.00 0.65 -8.39
CA LEU A 261 -4.21 -0.29 -7.59
C LEU A 261 -3.45 0.41 -6.46
N MET A 262 -3.09 1.69 -6.61
CA MET A 262 -2.52 2.46 -5.50
C MET A 262 -3.56 2.71 -4.41
N MET A 263 -3.27 2.24 -3.20
CA MET A 263 -4.11 2.42 -2.03
C MET A 263 -4.04 3.87 -1.54
N LYS A 264 -5.19 4.41 -1.14
CA LYS A 264 -5.37 5.83 -0.72
C LYS A 264 -6.06 5.94 0.65
N ASN A 265 -6.00 4.85 1.42
CA ASN A 265 -6.67 4.67 2.70
C ASN A 265 -5.71 4.32 3.84
N ILE A 266 -4.39 4.52 3.64
CA ILE A 266 -3.36 4.28 4.64
C ILE A 266 -2.72 5.62 4.98
N TYR A 267 -2.64 5.93 6.27
CA TYR A 267 -2.18 7.21 6.81
C TYR A 267 -1.10 6.97 7.85
N SER A 268 -0.04 7.77 7.82
CA SER A 268 1.00 7.74 8.84
C SER A 268 0.64 8.70 9.96
N ILE A 269 0.38 8.15 11.15
CA ILE A 269 0.10 8.94 12.38
C ILE A 269 1.36 9.27 13.18
N GLY A 270 2.53 8.85 12.68
CA GLY A 270 3.80 9.01 13.36
C GLY A 270 3.93 8.15 14.62
N GLY A 271 5.18 7.86 14.99
CA GLY A 271 5.48 7.01 16.14
C GLY A 271 5.62 5.52 15.80
N TYR A 272 6.26 4.80 16.70
CA TYR A 272 6.50 3.36 16.60
C TYR A 272 5.81 2.67 17.77
N GLN A 273 5.32 1.44 17.54
CA GLN A 273 4.70 0.60 18.58
C GLN A 273 3.55 1.30 19.32
N ILE A 274 2.61 1.86 18.56
CA ILE A 274 1.45 2.56 19.10
C ILE A 274 0.63 1.59 19.96
N SER A 275 0.47 1.94 21.23
CA SER A 275 -0.37 1.19 22.15
C SER A 275 -1.83 1.41 21.82
N ASN A 276 -2.64 0.35 21.89
CA ASN A 276 -4.09 0.47 21.84
C ASN A 276 -4.65 1.19 23.08
N GLN A 277 -3.90 1.21 24.18
CA GLN A 277 -4.32 1.84 25.41
C GLN A 277 -4.30 3.37 25.25
N ASN A 278 -5.47 3.99 25.42
CA ASN A 278 -5.69 5.42 25.21
C ASN A 278 -5.49 5.89 23.76
N PHE A 279 -5.44 4.97 22.79
CA PHE A 279 -5.53 5.36 21.39
C PHE A 279 -6.91 5.90 21.10
N LYS A 280 -6.97 7.10 20.52
CA LYS A 280 -8.21 7.71 20.05
C LYS A 280 -8.02 8.17 18.62
N LEU A 281 -8.98 7.84 17.77
CA LEU A 281 -9.11 8.34 16.42
C LEU A 281 -10.55 8.79 16.26
N ASP A 282 -10.71 10.02 15.80
CA ASP A 282 -11.99 10.61 15.46
C ASP A 282 -11.89 11.25 14.08
N ILE A 283 -13.04 11.43 13.43
CA ILE A 283 -13.13 12.10 12.13
C ILE A 283 -13.93 13.38 12.31
N PHE A 284 -13.35 14.49 11.87
CA PHE A 284 -13.96 15.80 11.94
C PHE A 284 -14.12 16.38 10.54
N ARG A 285 -15.19 17.14 10.34
CA ARG A 285 -15.29 18.07 9.21
C ARG A 285 -15.02 19.48 9.70
N ILE A 286 -14.21 20.22 8.96
CA ILE A 286 -14.06 21.65 9.14
C ILE A 286 -15.24 22.34 8.44
N ASP A 287 -16.03 23.10 9.19
CA ASP A 287 -17.15 23.86 8.63
C ASP A 287 -16.63 25.01 7.75
N ASP A 288 -17.09 25.08 6.50
CA ASP A 288 -16.58 26.02 5.50
C ASP A 288 -16.86 27.50 5.86
N LYS A 289 -17.86 27.78 6.70
CA LYS A 289 -18.27 29.13 7.08
C LYS A 289 -17.56 29.64 8.33
N THR A 290 -17.38 28.78 9.31
CA THR A 290 -16.87 29.12 10.64
C THR A 290 -15.43 28.67 10.87
N GLY A 291 -14.93 27.71 10.07
CA GLY A 291 -13.61 27.08 10.26
C GLY A 291 -13.53 26.17 11.48
N ILE A 292 -14.65 25.89 12.15
CA ILE A 292 -14.70 25.09 13.36
C ILE A 292 -14.78 23.60 13.01
N GLU A 293 -14.04 22.77 13.75
CA GLU A 293 -14.14 21.31 13.65
C GLU A 293 -15.42 20.79 14.27
N MET A 294 -16.14 19.99 13.51
CA MET A 294 -17.40 19.38 13.92
C MET A 294 -17.27 17.85 13.83
N PRO A 295 -17.44 17.13 14.94
CA PRO A 295 -17.48 15.67 14.93
C PRO A 295 -18.83 15.12 14.43
N LEU A 296 -19.88 15.95 14.47
CA LEU A 296 -21.25 15.59 14.10
C LEU A 296 -21.63 16.18 12.74
N ILE A 297 -22.40 15.41 11.98
CA ILE A 297 -23.00 15.83 10.72
C ILE A 297 -24.26 16.65 11.00
N ARG A 298 -24.44 17.77 10.28
CA ARG A 298 -25.57 18.71 10.48
C ARG A 298 -26.56 18.70 9.31
N GLU A 299 -26.36 17.78 8.38
CA GLU A 299 -27.13 17.68 7.15
C GLU A 299 -27.57 16.25 6.85
N GLY A 300 -28.61 16.13 6.03
CA GLY A 300 -29.12 14.85 5.53
C GLY A 300 -30.04 14.13 6.52
N SER A 301 -31.21 13.71 6.03
CA SER A 301 -32.27 13.12 6.87
C SER A 301 -31.90 11.81 7.59
N ARG A 302 -30.86 11.10 7.12
CA ARG A 302 -30.38 9.84 7.71
C ARG A 302 -29.03 9.96 8.44
N THR A 303 -28.41 11.13 8.38
CA THR A 303 -27.04 11.39 8.81
C THR A 303 -26.94 12.51 9.84
N GLU A 304 -27.95 13.37 9.92
CA GLU A 304 -28.01 14.45 10.92
C GLU A 304 -27.82 13.90 12.34
N LEU A 305 -27.01 14.61 13.13
CA LEU A 305 -26.61 14.28 14.50
C LEU A 305 -25.81 12.99 14.68
N LYS A 306 -25.35 12.34 13.59
CA LYS A 306 -24.40 11.22 13.69
C LYS A 306 -22.97 11.72 13.67
N GLN A 307 -22.08 11.01 14.39
CA GLN A 307 -20.64 11.22 14.28
C GLN A 307 -20.14 10.75 12.91
N TYR A 308 -19.11 11.41 12.36
CA TYR A 308 -18.51 10.99 11.09
C TYR A 308 -17.95 9.56 11.16
N ILE A 309 -17.29 9.20 12.27
CA ILE A 309 -16.71 7.86 12.43
C ILE A 309 -17.76 6.74 12.34
N ALA A 310 -18.95 6.97 12.89
CA ALA A 310 -20.08 6.03 12.86
C ALA A 310 -20.70 5.85 11.45
N LEU A 311 -20.32 6.69 10.48
CA LEU A 311 -20.67 6.51 9.07
C LEU A 311 -19.58 5.82 8.25
N THR A 312 -18.46 5.49 8.88
CA THR A 312 -17.39 4.69 8.29
C THR A 312 -17.49 3.24 8.75
N ASN A 313 -16.62 2.38 8.23
CA ASN A 313 -16.47 1.00 8.71
C ASN A 313 -15.39 0.87 9.79
N LEU A 314 -14.98 1.98 10.43
CA LEU A 314 -13.93 2.02 11.45
C LEU A 314 -14.46 1.90 12.89
N ASP A 315 -15.78 1.92 13.07
CA ASP A 315 -16.50 1.74 14.34
C ASP A 315 -17.66 0.75 14.08
N GLN A 316 -17.37 -0.54 14.28
CA GLN A 316 -18.27 -1.67 14.08
C GLN A 316 -18.46 -2.49 15.36
N LEU A 317 -17.51 -2.42 16.29
CA LEU A 317 -17.48 -3.20 17.51
C LEU A 317 -17.59 -2.31 18.76
N ASN A 318 -18.07 -2.87 19.86
CA ASN A 318 -17.98 -2.23 21.16
C ASN A 318 -16.73 -2.69 21.93
N GLN A 319 -16.53 -2.15 23.13
CA GLN A 319 -15.46 -2.57 24.04
C GLN A 319 -15.42 -4.08 24.36
N GLN A 320 -16.55 -4.79 24.25
CA GLN A 320 -16.64 -6.25 24.43
C GLN A 320 -16.42 -7.04 23.13
N LYS A 321 -16.03 -6.38 22.04
CA LYS A 321 -15.84 -6.94 20.68
C LYS A 321 -17.13 -7.52 20.08
N GLU A 322 -18.30 -7.07 20.53
CA GLU A 322 -19.57 -7.39 19.90
C GLU A 322 -19.84 -6.44 18.73
N LYS A 323 -20.49 -6.91 17.66
CA LYS A 323 -20.83 -6.11 16.46
C LYS A 323 -21.91 -5.06 16.74
N LYS A 324 -21.54 -4.02 17.49
CA LYS A 324 -22.35 -2.88 17.90
C LYS A 324 -21.45 -1.65 17.92
N PRO A 325 -21.59 -0.71 16.97
CA PRO A 325 -20.85 0.55 16.99
C PRO A 325 -21.09 1.31 18.30
N ASP A 326 -20.04 1.88 18.88
CA ASP A 326 -20.09 2.62 20.15
C ASP A 326 -19.55 4.05 20.06
N GLY A 327 -19.22 4.52 18.85
CA GLY A 327 -18.70 5.86 18.59
C GLY A 327 -17.19 5.96 18.80
N VAL A 328 -16.49 4.84 19.02
CA VAL A 328 -15.05 4.78 19.22
C VAL A 328 -14.40 3.97 18.11
N PHE A 329 -13.22 4.40 17.66
CA PHE A 329 -12.44 3.66 16.68
C PHE A 329 -12.10 2.23 17.15
N ASP A 330 -12.39 1.26 16.32
CA ASP A 330 -12.02 -0.14 16.51
C ASP A 330 -10.53 -0.35 16.25
N PHE A 331 -9.72 -0.17 17.30
CA PHE A 331 -8.30 -0.50 17.20
C PHE A 331 -8.12 -2.02 17.14
N GLU A 332 -7.76 -2.51 15.96
CA GLU A 332 -7.25 -3.85 15.75
C GLU A 332 -5.77 -3.75 15.36
N TYR A 333 -4.92 -4.31 16.22
CA TYR A 333 -3.53 -4.51 15.85
C TYR A 333 -3.44 -5.71 14.92
N GLU A 334 -2.82 -5.53 13.77
CA GLU A 334 -2.45 -6.65 12.93
C GLU A 334 -1.32 -7.43 13.62
N ASN A 335 -1.67 -8.45 14.42
CA ASN A 335 -0.74 -9.31 15.18
C ASN A 335 0.24 -10.10 14.29
N LYS A 336 0.03 -10.07 12.97
CA LYS A 336 0.92 -10.64 11.95
C LYS A 336 1.18 -9.58 10.88
N PRO A 337 1.83 -8.45 11.23
CA PRO A 337 2.09 -7.44 10.23
C PRO A 337 3.16 -8.03 9.32
N PHE A 338 2.72 -8.56 8.19
CA PHE A 338 3.54 -8.93 7.05
C PHE A 338 4.46 -10.12 7.32
N VAL A 339 3.99 -11.31 6.92
CA VAL A 339 4.75 -12.55 7.06
C VAL A 339 5.91 -12.53 6.07
N THR A 340 7.16 -12.68 6.54
CA THR A 340 8.31 -12.88 5.66
C THR A 340 8.23 -14.27 5.01
N ASP A 341 8.89 -14.50 3.86
CA ASP A 341 8.84 -15.81 3.18
C ASP A 341 9.34 -16.93 4.12
N GLN A 342 10.26 -16.61 5.02
CA GLN A 342 10.76 -17.52 6.06
C GLN A 342 9.70 -17.92 7.10
N GLN A 343 8.83 -16.99 7.49
CA GLN A 343 7.74 -17.26 8.44
C GLN A 343 6.58 -18.04 7.77
N LEU A 344 6.35 -17.83 6.47
CA LEU A 344 5.40 -18.63 5.67
C LEU A 344 5.89 -20.08 5.52
N ALA A 345 7.19 -20.28 5.26
CA ALA A 345 7.79 -21.61 5.17
C ALA A 345 7.65 -22.40 6.49
N GLN A 346 7.81 -21.73 7.64
CA GLN A 346 7.62 -22.35 8.95
C GLN A 346 6.15 -22.69 9.23
N GLN A 347 5.19 -21.81 8.93
CA GLN A 347 3.76 -22.11 9.10
C GLN A 347 3.30 -23.30 8.23
N ASN A 348 3.81 -23.42 7.01
CA ASN A 348 3.53 -24.55 6.13
C ASN A 348 4.17 -25.86 6.61
N ALA A 349 5.36 -25.80 7.23
CA ALA A 349 6.02 -26.96 7.83
C ALA A 349 5.24 -27.51 9.04
N PHE A 350 4.74 -26.64 9.92
CA PHE A 350 3.92 -27.04 11.09
C PHE A 350 2.53 -27.57 10.72
N SER A 351 1.96 -27.10 9.61
CA SER A 351 0.67 -27.60 9.11
C SER A 351 0.80 -29.02 8.54
N ASN A 352 1.93 -29.33 7.90
CA ASN A 352 2.20 -30.67 7.34
C ASN A 352 2.64 -31.69 8.40
N SER A 353 3.26 -31.27 9.50
CA SER A 353 3.70 -32.19 10.57
C SER A 353 2.55 -32.75 11.42
N ASN A 354 1.37 -32.11 11.40
CA ASN A 354 0.20 -32.59 12.15
C ASN A 354 -0.65 -33.62 11.38
N ILE A 355 -0.30 -33.94 10.12
CA ILE A 355 -1.04 -34.91 9.31
C ILE A 355 -0.38 -36.30 9.33
N THR A 356 0.87 -36.41 9.80
CA THR A 356 1.61 -37.70 9.87
C THR A 356 1.60 -38.37 11.25
N GLY A 357 0.77 -37.91 12.18
CA GLY A 357 0.75 -38.35 13.58
C GLY A 357 -0.48 -39.15 14.04
N ALA A 358 -1.32 -39.62 13.12
CA ALA A 358 -2.46 -40.48 13.44
C ALA A 358 -2.56 -41.64 12.44
N SER A 359 -1.79 -42.69 12.72
CA SER A 359 -2.00 -44.04 12.20
C SER A 359 -1.94 -45.02 13.36
#